data_AF-A0A8J3YM73-F1
#
_entry.id   AF-A0A8J3YM73-F1
#
_cell.length_a   1.000
_cell.length_b   1.000
_cell.length_c   1.000
_cell.angle_alpha   90.00
_cell.angle_beta   90.00
_cell.angle_gamma   90.00
#
_symmetry.space_group_name_H-M   'P 1'
#
loop_
_entity.id
_entity.type
_entity.pdbx_description
1 polymer ?
#
loop_
_entity_poly.entity_id
_entity_poly.type
_entity_poly.pdbx_seq_one_letter_code
_entity_poly.pdbx_strand_id
1 'polypeptide(L)'
;MGTYPVRVSAQPDRPGRWLWLVKWLLLIPHYIVLAVLWTAFVAMTLIAYVAVLFTGRYPGGIFDFNVGVLRWTWRVWYYGYSVLGTDRYPPFTLADVADYPARLSVDGPPRPPRWLPLVAWLLALPHLVIVGIITSGGFSNGDDNGWRLTYAGGVLGVLVLIAALFLLFAGRYPGGLYDLVIGLNRWVLRTIAYVTLLTDRYPPFRLDQGAVEPGPTDPPPVPPEKKRDPGGRLVVHVTAIVLGALMLAGGALAATGGAAALAMHASRDANGYVEAPAWQVATSTAAVTAGRIEVGPGDVFGQEMSGVDAVRITVANHGDAALFLGVAPAGAVERWLDGIAHDELSAVYGPDDSRTVHRTAGTVGPVVAPTTAGFWYASVTGTDTLRLDWTPVAGTWTVVLARADGMTGLSAEVGPAVRLSFLQPLGTALLAGGVVAILVALLLIYLGGTGLAGGARRDRPPSAPEGPPTAEPPPPAADSRSGEKVGAGSG
;
A
#
# COMPACT_ATOMS: atom_id res chain seq x y z
N MET A 1 -17.24 33.17 11.03
CA MET A 1 -16.99 31.80 10.50
C MET A 1 -15.54 31.47 10.79
N GLY A 2 -15.26 30.41 11.55
CA GLY A 2 -13.89 30.09 11.97
C GLY A 2 -13.06 29.48 10.83
N THR A 3 -11.78 29.85 10.76
CA THR A 3 -10.81 29.28 9.82
C THR A 3 -10.67 27.77 10.02
N TYR A 4 -10.54 27.01 8.93
CA TYR A 4 -10.32 25.56 8.99
C TYR A 4 -8.86 25.29 9.43
N PRO A 5 -8.61 24.33 10.33
CA PRO A 5 -7.29 24.15 10.95
C PRO A 5 -6.20 23.65 10.00
N VAL A 6 -6.57 23.06 8.86
CA VAL A 6 -5.64 22.60 7.81
C VAL A 6 -5.70 23.58 6.65
N ARG A 7 -4.62 24.34 6.46
CA ARG A 7 -4.49 25.37 5.43
C ARG A 7 -3.55 24.91 4.34
N VAL A 8 -4.03 24.93 3.11
CA VAL A 8 -3.27 24.53 1.92
C VAL A 8 -3.25 25.69 0.93
N SER A 9 -2.06 26.22 0.67
CA SER A 9 -1.85 27.35 -0.24
C SER A 9 -0.98 26.95 -1.42
N ALA A 10 -1.28 27.54 -2.57
CA ALA A 10 -0.55 27.34 -3.82
C ALA A 10 -0.46 28.66 -4.57
N GLN A 11 0.71 29.29 -4.54
CA GLN A 11 0.97 30.52 -5.27
C GLN A 11 1.17 30.20 -6.76
N PRO A 12 0.38 30.79 -7.67
CA PRO A 12 0.49 30.51 -9.10
C PRO A 12 1.90 30.82 -9.59
N ASP A 13 2.54 29.85 -10.22
CA ASP A 13 3.82 30.01 -10.92
C ASP A 13 3.58 29.92 -12.43
N ARG A 14 4.59 30.22 -13.25
CA ARG A 14 4.53 30.05 -14.71
C ARG A 14 5.33 28.81 -15.14
N PRO A 15 4.72 27.61 -15.13
CA PRO A 15 5.39 26.40 -15.56
C PRO A 15 5.69 26.44 -17.07
N GLY A 16 6.82 25.85 -17.44
CA GLY A 16 7.32 25.74 -18.80
C GLY A 16 6.53 24.73 -19.63
N ARG A 17 6.48 24.99 -20.93
CA ARG A 17 5.61 24.28 -21.90
C ARG A 17 5.93 22.79 -22.06
N TRP A 18 7.19 22.42 -21.91
CA TRP A 18 7.71 21.08 -22.24
C TRP A 18 8.18 20.30 -21.02
N LEU A 19 8.41 20.97 -19.90
CA LEU A 19 9.09 20.39 -18.75
C LEU A 19 8.28 19.25 -18.11
N TRP A 20 6.94 19.34 -18.18
CA TRP A 20 6.04 18.31 -17.67
C TRP A 20 6.33 16.91 -18.24
N LEU A 21 6.77 16.79 -19.50
CA LEU A 21 7.12 15.50 -20.14
C LEU A 21 8.29 14.78 -19.46
N VAL A 22 9.15 15.50 -18.72
CA VAL A 22 10.34 14.94 -18.06
C VAL A 22 10.16 14.86 -16.54
N LYS A 23 9.15 15.54 -15.97
CA LYS A 23 8.94 15.57 -14.51
C LYS A 23 8.69 14.19 -13.90
N TRP A 24 8.13 13.25 -14.65
CA TRP A 24 7.89 11.89 -14.14
C TRP A 24 9.20 11.19 -13.77
N LEU A 25 10.25 11.39 -14.58
CA LEU A 25 11.58 10.82 -14.34
C LEU A 25 12.23 11.49 -13.12
N LEU A 26 12.12 12.81 -13.02
CA LEU A 26 12.67 13.59 -11.90
C LEU A 26 11.97 13.27 -10.56
N LEU A 27 10.74 12.76 -10.60
CA LEU A 27 9.99 12.39 -9.39
C LEU A 27 10.32 11.00 -8.85
N ILE A 28 11.03 10.15 -9.59
CA ILE A 28 11.36 8.79 -9.14
C ILE A 28 12.07 8.79 -7.77
N PRO A 29 13.11 9.61 -7.52
CA PRO A 29 13.75 9.65 -6.21
C PRO A 29 12.81 10.12 -5.09
N HIS A 30 11.92 11.06 -5.38
CA HIS A 30 10.91 11.51 -4.42
C HIS A 30 9.93 10.39 -4.07
N TYR A 31 9.44 9.63 -5.05
CA TYR A 31 8.50 8.55 -4.80
C TYR A 31 9.11 7.42 -3.99
N ILE A 32 10.39 7.09 -4.22
CA ILE A 32 11.10 6.09 -3.41
C ILE A 32 11.15 6.52 -1.94
N VAL A 33 11.55 7.76 -1.67
CA VAL A 33 11.65 8.25 -0.28
C VAL A 33 10.27 8.43 0.34
N LEU A 34 9.30 8.96 -0.41
CA LEU A 34 7.93 9.13 0.06
C LEU A 34 7.26 7.78 0.33
N ALA A 35 7.53 6.72 -0.43
CA ALA A 35 6.98 5.40 -0.14
C ALA A 35 7.39 4.91 1.26
N VAL A 36 8.68 5.08 1.60
CA VAL A 36 9.19 4.77 2.95
C VAL A 36 8.55 5.67 4.00
N LEU A 37 8.46 6.98 3.75
CA LEU A 37 7.86 7.93 4.68
C LEU A 37 6.37 7.73 4.90
N TRP A 38 5.61 7.35 3.86
CA TRP A 38 4.19 7.05 3.95
C TRP A 38 3.93 5.77 4.74
N THR A 39 4.84 4.79 4.64
CA THR A 39 4.81 3.59 5.50
C THR A 39 4.99 3.99 6.97
N ALA A 40 6.00 4.82 7.25
CA ALA A 40 6.21 5.36 8.60
C ALA A 40 5.03 6.23 9.07
N PHE A 41 4.43 7.04 8.19
CA PHE A 41 3.27 7.89 8.47
C PHE A 41 2.05 7.07 8.90
N VAL A 42 1.74 5.97 8.21
CA VAL A 42 0.66 5.06 8.58
C VAL A 42 0.94 4.45 9.96
N ALA A 43 2.16 3.94 10.18
CA ALA A 43 2.54 3.38 11.47
C ALA A 43 2.43 4.40 12.61
N MET A 44 2.95 5.62 12.40
CA MET A 44 2.85 6.70 13.37
C MET A 44 1.39 7.11 13.62
N THR A 45 0.56 7.10 12.59
CA THR A 45 -0.89 7.37 12.73
C THR A 45 -1.57 6.30 13.59
N LEU A 46 -1.26 5.02 13.41
CA LEU A 46 -1.79 3.94 14.27
C LEU A 46 -1.35 4.11 15.73
N ILE A 47 -0.09 4.49 15.97
CA ILE A 47 0.40 4.83 17.32
C ILE A 47 -0.37 6.03 17.87
N ALA A 48 -0.60 7.07 17.06
CA ALA A 48 -1.38 8.23 17.45
C ALA A 48 -2.83 7.88 17.79
N TYR A 49 -3.46 6.95 17.05
CA TYR A 49 -4.80 6.44 17.33
C TYR A 49 -4.88 5.82 18.74
N VAL A 50 -3.94 4.92 19.04
CA VAL A 50 -3.84 4.28 20.37
C VAL A 50 -3.57 5.34 21.43
N ALA A 51 -2.61 6.24 21.20
CA ALA A 51 -2.29 7.31 22.14
C ALA A 51 -3.51 8.21 22.42
N VAL A 52 -4.27 8.59 21.40
CA VAL A 52 -5.49 9.39 21.54
C VAL A 52 -6.58 8.62 22.28
N LEU A 53 -6.77 7.33 22.00
CA LEU A 53 -7.78 6.50 22.66
C LEU A 53 -7.57 6.47 24.18
N PHE A 54 -6.33 6.29 24.64
CA PHE A 54 -6.00 6.22 26.06
C PHE A 54 -5.82 7.60 26.72
N THR A 55 -5.13 8.52 26.05
CA THR A 55 -4.71 9.80 26.67
C THR A 55 -5.60 10.98 26.30
N GLY A 56 -6.36 10.90 25.19
CA GLY A 56 -7.08 12.03 24.61
C GLY A 56 -6.17 13.13 24.04
N ARG A 57 -4.89 12.84 23.80
CA ARG A 57 -3.90 13.80 23.30
C ARG A 57 -3.14 13.22 22.12
N TYR A 58 -3.02 14.01 21.06
CA TYR A 58 -2.19 13.64 19.92
C TYR A 58 -0.70 13.86 20.26
N PRO A 59 0.18 12.87 20.10
CA PRO A 59 1.61 13.03 20.42
C PRO A 59 2.28 14.07 19.52
N GLY A 60 2.90 15.10 20.11
CA GLY A 60 3.50 16.21 19.37
C GLY A 60 4.59 15.79 18.37
N GLY A 61 5.47 14.85 18.75
CA GLY A 61 6.51 14.37 17.82
C GLY A 61 5.95 13.62 16.61
N ILE A 62 4.86 12.87 16.78
CA ILE A 62 4.14 12.23 15.68
C ILE A 62 3.44 13.28 14.83
N PHE A 63 2.87 14.31 15.45
CA PHE A 63 2.22 15.41 14.74
C PHE A 63 3.21 16.12 13.81
N ASP A 64 4.38 16.50 14.33
CA ASP A 64 5.39 17.21 13.55
C ASP A 64 5.91 16.35 12.38
N PHE A 65 6.12 15.06 12.60
CA PHE A 65 6.51 14.12 11.56
C PHE A 65 5.42 13.99 10.49
N ASN A 66 4.18 13.70 10.90
CA ASN A 66 3.07 13.46 9.99
C ASN A 66 2.75 14.72 9.16
N VAL A 67 2.72 15.90 9.79
CA VAL A 67 2.57 17.19 9.08
C VAL A 67 3.73 17.41 8.11
N GLY A 68 4.96 17.05 8.49
CA GLY A 68 6.13 17.13 7.61
C GLY A 68 6.02 16.25 6.36
N VAL A 69 5.52 15.02 6.50
CA VAL A 69 5.28 14.12 5.36
C VAL A 69 4.20 14.68 4.44
N LEU A 70 3.12 15.24 4.99
CA LEU A 70 2.07 15.88 4.19
C LEU A 70 2.57 17.15 3.49
N ARG A 71 3.41 17.97 4.14
CA ARG A 71 4.06 19.14 3.50
C ARG A 71 4.90 18.72 2.31
N TRP A 72 5.71 17.69 2.47
CA TRP A 72 6.55 17.21 1.38
C TRP A 72 5.71 16.59 0.26
N THR A 73 4.72 15.76 0.60
CA THR A 73 3.79 15.20 -0.37
C THR A 73 3.09 16.31 -1.17
N TRP A 74 2.64 17.37 -0.51
CA TRP A 74 2.00 18.51 -1.19
C TRP A 74 2.94 19.19 -2.19
N ARG A 75 4.21 19.41 -1.83
CA ARG A 75 5.20 19.97 -2.76
C ARG A 75 5.41 19.09 -3.99
N VAL A 76 5.50 17.77 -3.78
CA VAL A 76 5.67 16.78 -4.85
C VAL A 76 4.43 16.74 -5.76
N TRP A 77 3.23 16.73 -5.18
CA TRP A 77 1.96 16.79 -5.93
C TRP A 77 1.82 18.08 -6.73
N TYR A 78 2.23 19.21 -6.15
CA TYR A 78 2.18 20.51 -6.82
C TYR A 78 3.13 20.60 -8.02
N TYR A 79 4.34 20.08 -7.89
CA TYR A 79 5.31 19.99 -9.00
C TYR A 79 4.88 18.95 -10.06
N GLY A 80 4.36 17.81 -9.61
CA GLY A 80 4.04 16.64 -10.42
C GLY A 80 2.63 16.60 -11.00
N TYR A 81 2.18 15.40 -11.31
CA TYR A 81 0.95 15.12 -12.08
C TYR A 81 -0.35 15.21 -11.25
N SER A 82 -0.30 15.82 -10.07
CA SER A 82 -1.52 16.20 -9.34
C SER A 82 -1.94 17.63 -9.63
N VAL A 83 -0.99 18.51 -10.00
CA VAL A 83 -1.28 19.93 -10.30
C VAL A 83 -0.52 20.46 -11.51
N LEU A 84 0.76 20.12 -11.71
CA LEU A 84 1.68 20.76 -12.67
C LEU A 84 1.80 22.29 -12.47
N GLY A 85 1.82 22.73 -11.21
CA GLY A 85 1.73 24.14 -10.83
C GLY A 85 3.06 24.90 -10.77
N THR A 86 4.21 24.22 -10.76
CA THR A 86 5.54 24.87 -10.73
C THR A 86 6.60 24.00 -11.39
N ASP A 87 7.67 24.64 -11.88
CA ASP A 87 8.88 23.98 -12.37
C ASP A 87 10.01 23.94 -11.33
N ARG A 88 9.80 24.52 -10.14
CA ARG A 88 10.78 24.46 -9.05
C ARG A 88 10.80 23.06 -8.44
N TYR A 89 11.93 22.38 -8.60
CA TYR A 89 12.12 21.02 -8.09
C TYR A 89 11.92 20.95 -6.56
N PRO A 90 11.12 19.99 -6.03
CA PRO A 90 10.82 19.94 -4.61
C PRO A 90 12.03 19.60 -3.73
N PRO A 91 12.33 20.37 -2.67
CA PRO A 91 13.40 20.04 -1.74
C PRO A 91 13.08 18.81 -0.88
N PHE A 92 14.09 17.98 -0.60
CA PHE A 92 14.01 16.78 0.23
C PHE A 92 14.01 17.13 1.73
N THR A 93 12.93 17.74 2.19
CA THR A 93 12.79 18.16 3.58
C THR A 93 11.36 17.95 4.07
N LEU A 94 11.21 17.69 5.37
CA LEU A 94 9.93 17.66 6.07
C LEU A 94 9.57 19.04 6.64
N ALA A 95 10.54 19.95 6.71
CA ALA A 95 10.31 21.31 7.19
C ALA A 95 9.41 22.11 6.25
N ASP A 96 8.87 23.20 6.79
CA ASP A 96 8.25 24.23 5.95
C ASP A 96 9.32 24.98 5.16
N VAL A 97 8.97 25.39 3.94
CA VAL A 97 9.87 26.12 3.04
C VAL A 97 9.15 27.38 2.60
N ALA A 98 9.48 28.50 3.24
CA ALA A 98 8.73 29.75 3.13
C ALA A 98 8.60 30.25 1.68
N ASP A 99 9.65 30.09 0.88
CA ASP A 99 9.77 30.59 -0.50
C ASP A 99 9.27 29.60 -1.58
N TYR A 100 8.81 28.42 -1.17
CA TYR A 100 8.26 27.43 -2.11
C TYR A 100 6.76 27.72 -2.38
N PRO A 101 6.30 27.65 -3.65
CA PRO A 101 4.94 28.08 -4.01
C PRO A 101 3.82 27.23 -3.39
N ALA A 102 4.10 25.99 -2.98
CA ALA A 102 3.14 25.10 -2.34
C ALA A 102 3.42 24.94 -0.85
N ARG A 103 2.50 25.40 0.01
CA ARG A 103 2.63 25.31 1.47
C ARG A 103 1.42 24.67 2.13
N LEU A 104 1.69 23.87 3.16
CA LEU A 104 0.70 23.21 4.00
C LEU A 104 1.02 23.50 5.47
N SER A 105 0.04 24.02 6.19
CA SER A 105 0.12 24.25 7.63
C SER A 105 -1.09 23.68 8.34
N VAL A 106 -0.86 22.98 9.44
CA VAL A 106 -1.91 22.48 10.32
C VAL A 106 -1.75 23.20 11.65
N ASP A 107 -2.84 23.77 12.16
CA ASP A 107 -2.86 24.33 13.51
C ASP A 107 -2.48 23.23 14.51
N GLY A 108 -1.67 23.57 15.54
CA GLY A 108 -0.90 22.61 16.34
C GLY A 108 -1.67 21.39 16.92
N PRO A 109 -0.97 20.47 17.61
CA PRO A 109 -1.50 19.13 17.93
C PRO A 109 -2.92 19.17 18.50
N PRO A 110 -3.90 18.52 17.84
CA PRO A 110 -5.28 18.60 18.26
C PRO A 110 -5.51 17.84 19.56
N ARG A 111 -6.65 18.12 20.21
CA ARG A 111 -7.14 17.38 21.37
C ARG A 111 -8.47 16.68 21.01
N PRO A 112 -8.43 15.70 20.10
CA PRO A 112 -9.63 15.00 19.66
C PRO A 112 -10.27 14.22 20.82
N PRO A 113 -11.59 14.00 20.78
CA PRO A 113 -12.24 13.13 21.75
C PRO A 113 -11.77 11.68 21.58
N ARG A 114 -11.69 10.93 22.68
CA ARG A 114 -11.08 9.59 22.74
C ARG A 114 -11.74 8.55 21.84
N TRP A 115 -13.02 8.74 21.50
CA TRP A 115 -13.77 7.84 20.61
C TRP A 115 -13.49 8.09 19.13
N LEU A 116 -12.94 9.26 18.76
CA LEU A 116 -12.74 9.64 17.36
C LEU A 116 -11.86 8.65 16.58
N PRO A 117 -10.75 8.11 17.12
CA PRO A 117 -9.98 7.06 16.43
C PRO A 117 -10.81 5.85 15.98
N LEU A 118 -11.86 5.50 16.73
CA LEU A 118 -12.67 4.31 16.44
C LEU A 118 -13.62 4.51 15.26
N VAL A 119 -13.98 5.76 14.94
CA VAL A 119 -15.03 6.07 13.95
C VAL A 119 -14.64 7.13 12.93
N ALA A 120 -13.50 7.81 13.06
CA ALA A 120 -13.04 8.82 12.10
C ALA A 120 -12.94 8.26 10.69
N TRP A 121 -12.40 7.05 10.55
CA TRP A 121 -12.31 6.35 9.27
C TRP A 121 -13.69 6.03 8.68
N LEU A 122 -14.66 5.68 9.53
CA LEU A 122 -16.04 5.41 9.12
C LEU A 122 -16.77 6.69 8.70
N LEU A 123 -16.61 7.78 9.45
CA LEU A 123 -17.18 9.09 9.11
C LEU A 123 -16.55 9.67 7.84
N ALA A 124 -15.29 9.33 7.58
CA ALA A 124 -14.59 9.70 6.36
C ALA A 124 -14.95 8.81 5.18
N LEU A 125 -15.69 7.70 5.35
CA LEU A 125 -16.02 6.77 4.26
C LEU A 125 -16.63 7.47 3.03
N PRO A 126 -17.61 8.40 3.16
CA PRO A 126 -18.13 9.12 2.00
C PRO A 126 -17.04 9.92 1.26
N HIS A 127 -16.11 10.51 2.00
CA HIS A 127 -14.97 11.22 1.43
C HIS A 127 -14.00 10.25 0.75
N LEU A 128 -13.64 9.14 1.40
CA LEU A 128 -12.71 8.14 0.88
C LEU A 128 -13.22 7.51 -0.41
N VAL A 129 -14.52 7.24 -0.52
CA VAL A 129 -15.15 6.75 -1.76
C VAL A 129 -14.99 7.77 -2.88
N ILE A 130 -15.30 9.04 -2.62
CA ILE A 130 -15.18 10.10 -3.63
C ILE A 130 -13.70 10.35 -4.00
N VAL A 131 -12.78 10.37 -3.04
CA VAL A 131 -11.33 10.49 -3.27
C VAL A 131 -10.84 9.32 -4.12
N GLY A 132 -11.27 8.09 -3.82
CA GLY A 132 -11.00 6.91 -4.61
C GLY A 132 -11.44 7.11 -6.06
N ILE A 133 -12.71 7.40 -6.30
CA ILE A 133 -13.25 7.61 -7.65
C ILE A 133 -12.47 8.69 -8.43
N ILE A 134 -12.14 9.80 -7.76
CA ILE A 134 -11.45 10.93 -8.38
C ILE A 134 -9.98 10.62 -8.69
N THR A 135 -9.31 9.84 -7.84
CA THR A 135 -7.85 9.63 -7.92
C THR A 135 -7.48 8.34 -8.67
N SER A 136 -8.22 7.24 -8.45
CA SER A 136 -7.96 5.94 -9.09
C SER A 136 -8.83 5.68 -10.32
N GLY A 137 -10.04 6.26 -10.41
CA GLY A 137 -11.03 5.89 -11.44
C GLY A 137 -12.25 5.19 -10.84
N GLY A 138 -13.21 4.83 -11.69
CA GLY A 138 -14.51 4.28 -11.27
C GLY A 138 -14.49 2.79 -10.91
N PHE A 139 -15.57 2.34 -10.29
CA PHE A 139 -15.90 0.93 -10.14
C PHE A 139 -16.54 0.44 -11.46
N SER A 140 -16.02 -0.64 -12.03
CA SER A 140 -16.69 -1.35 -13.12
C SER A 140 -17.30 -2.65 -12.59
N ASN A 141 -18.48 -3.00 -13.10
CA ASN A 141 -18.98 -4.36 -12.93
C ASN A 141 -18.08 -5.27 -13.77
N GLY A 142 -17.38 -6.20 -13.14
CA GLY A 142 -16.90 -7.37 -13.84
C GLY A 142 -18.10 -8.25 -14.16
N ASP A 143 -18.12 -8.85 -15.35
CA ASP A 143 -19.24 -9.69 -15.81
C ASP A 143 -19.52 -10.90 -14.89
N ASP A 144 -18.62 -11.20 -13.94
CA ASP A 144 -18.78 -12.23 -12.92
C ASP A 144 -18.74 -11.63 -11.49
N ASN A 145 -19.90 -11.26 -10.95
CA ASN A 145 -20.24 -11.00 -9.53
C ASN A 145 -19.20 -10.30 -8.61
N GLY A 146 -18.31 -9.47 -9.17
CA GLY A 146 -17.29 -8.75 -8.43
C GLY A 146 -17.15 -7.30 -8.89
N TRP A 147 -17.12 -6.37 -7.93
CA TRP A 147 -16.75 -4.99 -8.21
C TRP A 147 -15.24 -4.94 -8.49
N ARG A 148 -14.84 -4.39 -9.65
CA ARG A 148 -13.43 -4.18 -9.99
C ARG A 148 -13.08 -2.70 -9.82
N LEU A 149 -11.98 -2.42 -9.12
CA LEU A 149 -11.38 -1.09 -9.07
C LEU A 149 -10.53 -0.90 -10.33
N THR A 150 -11.03 -0.14 -11.30
CA THR A 150 -10.34 0.07 -12.58
C THR A 150 -9.47 1.33 -12.52
N TYR A 151 -8.15 1.18 -12.68
CA TYR A 151 -7.20 2.29 -12.73
C TYR A 151 -7.21 2.96 -14.11
N ALA A 152 -8.17 3.86 -14.36
CA ALA A 152 -8.32 4.60 -15.61
C ALA A 152 -7.83 6.07 -15.55
N GLY A 153 -7.06 6.42 -14.51
CA GLY A 153 -6.49 7.77 -14.36
C GLY A 153 -7.40 8.81 -13.70
N GLY A 154 -8.61 8.44 -13.23
CA GLY A 154 -9.48 9.30 -12.41
C GLY A 154 -9.88 10.65 -13.03
N VAL A 155 -10.82 11.36 -12.39
CA VAL A 155 -11.18 12.72 -12.82
C VAL A 155 -9.97 13.66 -12.69
N LEU A 156 -9.15 13.50 -11.65
CA LEU A 156 -7.96 14.33 -11.44
C LEU A 156 -6.95 14.17 -12.58
N GLY A 157 -6.66 12.95 -13.03
CA GLY A 157 -5.71 12.72 -14.11
C GLY A 157 -6.19 13.27 -15.45
N VAL A 158 -7.50 13.18 -15.74
CA VAL A 158 -8.08 13.84 -16.93
C VAL A 158 -7.94 15.37 -16.85
N LEU A 159 -8.25 15.97 -15.69
CA LEU A 159 -8.09 17.42 -15.50
C LEU A 159 -6.63 17.86 -15.68
N VAL A 160 -5.68 17.09 -15.14
CA VAL A 160 -4.24 17.38 -15.28
C VAL A 160 -3.76 17.15 -16.71
N LEU A 161 -4.27 16.14 -17.42
CA LEU A 161 -3.98 15.93 -18.84
C LEU A 161 -4.46 17.11 -19.68
N ILE A 162 -5.69 17.59 -19.45
CA ILE A 162 -6.22 18.78 -20.10
C ILE A 162 -5.31 19.98 -19.80
N ALA A 163 -4.90 20.19 -18.54
CA ALA A 163 -3.96 21.24 -18.17
C ALA A 163 -2.61 21.12 -18.91
N ALA A 164 -2.06 19.92 -19.00
CA ALA A 164 -0.81 19.64 -19.73
C ALA A 164 -0.93 19.96 -21.23
N LEU A 165 -2.05 19.62 -21.86
CA LEU A 165 -2.32 19.96 -23.27
C LEU A 165 -2.44 21.48 -23.47
N PHE A 166 -3.09 22.19 -22.55
CA PHE A 166 -3.12 23.66 -22.58
C PHE A 166 -1.74 24.28 -22.39
N LEU A 167 -0.90 23.74 -21.50
CA LEU A 167 0.49 24.17 -21.36
C LEU A 167 1.31 23.90 -22.63
N LEU A 168 1.09 22.77 -23.28
CA LEU A 168 1.77 22.37 -24.50
C LEU A 168 1.45 23.32 -25.67
N PHE A 169 0.15 23.44 -25.98
CA PHE A 169 -0.32 24.18 -27.17
C PHE A 169 -0.46 25.68 -26.93
N ALA A 170 -1.08 26.08 -25.81
CA ALA A 170 -1.37 27.48 -25.52
C ALA A 170 -0.30 28.16 -24.65
N GLY A 171 0.63 27.40 -24.06
CA GLY A 171 1.69 27.94 -23.20
C GLY A 171 1.17 28.58 -21.91
N ARG A 172 -0.09 28.34 -21.53
CA ARG A 172 -0.75 28.94 -20.38
C ARG A 172 -1.63 27.91 -19.66
N TYR A 173 -1.59 27.93 -18.33
CA TYR A 173 -2.50 27.15 -17.49
C TYR A 173 -3.85 27.88 -17.38
N PRO A 174 -4.99 27.27 -17.73
CA PRO A 174 -6.30 27.91 -17.57
C PRO A 174 -6.62 28.16 -16.09
N GLY A 175 -6.92 29.42 -15.72
CA GLY A 175 -7.15 29.82 -14.31
C GLY A 175 -8.25 29.03 -13.60
N GLY A 176 -9.43 28.89 -14.22
CA GLY A 176 -10.54 28.12 -13.62
C GLY A 176 -10.22 26.63 -13.42
N LEU A 177 -9.40 26.05 -14.31
CA LEU A 177 -8.92 24.66 -14.16
C LEU A 177 -7.91 24.54 -13.01
N TYR A 178 -6.98 25.49 -12.93
CA TYR A 178 -6.03 25.57 -11.82
C TYR A 178 -6.76 25.70 -10.47
N ASP A 179 -7.72 26.61 -10.37
CA ASP A 179 -8.48 26.85 -9.13
C ASP A 179 -9.28 25.62 -8.70
N LEU A 180 -9.84 24.86 -9.66
CA LEU A 180 -10.51 23.59 -9.43
C LEU A 180 -9.55 22.52 -8.91
N VAL A 181 -8.40 22.35 -9.58
CA VAL A 181 -7.39 21.34 -9.22
C VAL A 181 -6.78 21.62 -7.84
N ILE A 182 -6.51 22.89 -7.52
CA ILE A 182 -6.09 23.30 -6.17
C ILE A 182 -7.16 22.97 -5.14
N GLY A 183 -8.42 23.31 -5.44
CA GLY A 183 -9.52 23.06 -4.53
C GLY A 183 -9.72 21.57 -4.22
N LEU A 184 -9.59 20.73 -5.24
CA LEU A 184 -9.67 19.28 -5.11
C LEU A 184 -8.53 18.72 -4.24
N ASN A 185 -7.29 19.12 -4.49
CA ASN A 185 -6.16 18.69 -3.66
C ASN A 185 -6.28 19.19 -2.21
N ARG A 186 -6.77 20.41 -1.99
CA ARG A 186 -7.06 20.96 -0.66
C ARG A 186 -8.08 20.10 0.08
N TRP A 187 -9.15 19.71 -0.59
CA TRP A 187 -10.15 18.80 -0.02
C TRP A 187 -9.57 17.42 0.32
N VAL A 188 -8.81 16.80 -0.59
CA VAL A 188 -8.12 15.51 -0.36
C VAL A 188 -7.20 15.59 0.87
N LEU A 189 -6.36 16.63 0.97
CA LEU A 189 -5.42 16.79 2.08
C LEU A 189 -6.14 17.01 3.42
N ARG A 190 -7.28 17.71 3.43
CA ARG A 190 -8.13 17.85 4.63
C ARG A 190 -8.74 16.53 5.05
N THR A 191 -9.17 15.70 4.10
CA THR A 191 -9.66 14.34 4.38
C THR A 191 -8.56 13.48 4.98
N ILE A 192 -7.36 13.48 4.40
CA ILE A 192 -6.21 12.74 4.94
C ILE A 192 -5.88 13.22 6.36
N ALA A 193 -5.87 14.54 6.59
CA ALA A 193 -5.60 15.10 7.92
C ALA A 193 -6.67 14.72 8.96
N TYR A 194 -7.94 14.63 8.57
CA TYR A 194 -9.02 14.19 9.45
C TYR A 194 -8.91 12.70 9.78
N VAL A 195 -8.73 11.85 8.77
CA VAL A 195 -8.55 10.40 8.95
C VAL A 195 -7.31 10.10 9.79
N THR A 196 -6.26 10.89 9.68
CA THR A 196 -5.02 10.68 10.45
C THR A 196 -5.04 11.37 11.81
N LEU A 197 -6.20 11.93 12.21
CA LEU A 197 -6.44 12.67 13.45
C LEU A 197 -5.53 13.90 13.65
N LEU A 198 -4.93 14.41 12.58
CA LEU A 198 -4.24 15.71 12.58
C LEU A 198 -5.22 16.88 12.73
N THR A 199 -6.50 16.65 12.48
CA THR A 199 -7.59 17.53 12.87
C THR A 199 -8.78 16.72 13.39
N ASP A 200 -9.50 17.30 14.35
CA ASP A 200 -10.76 16.78 14.89
C ASP A 200 -12.00 17.32 14.15
N ARG A 201 -11.83 18.34 13.32
CA ARG A 201 -12.92 18.93 12.55
C ARG A 201 -13.19 18.12 11.29
N TYR A 202 -14.46 17.80 11.08
CA TYR A 202 -14.91 17.10 9.88
C TYR A 202 -14.67 17.96 8.62
N PRO A 203 -14.10 17.38 7.54
CA PRO A 203 -13.86 18.12 6.30
C PRO A 203 -15.19 18.56 5.66
N PRO A 204 -15.32 19.82 5.23
CA PRO A 204 -16.51 20.26 4.51
C PRO A 204 -16.50 19.75 3.06
N PHE A 205 -17.67 19.37 2.53
CA PHE A 205 -17.88 19.04 1.11
C PHE A 205 -17.86 20.29 0.21
N ARG A 206 -16.78 21.04 0.27
CA ARG A 206 -16.54 22.22 -0.57
C ARG A 206 -15.10 22.23 -1.03
N LEU A 207 -14.90 22.63 -2.27
CA LEU A 207 -13.59 22.60 -2.90
C LEU A 207 -12.75 23.83 -2.53
N ASP A 208 -13.28 24.88 -1.90
CA ASP A 208 -12.54 26.11 -1.54
C ASP A 208 -11.55 26.51 -2.65
N GLN A 209 -12.07 26.85 -3.84
CA GLN A 209 -11.26 27.08 -5.03
C GLN A 209 -10.37 28.33 -4.90
N GLY A 210 -9.24 28.34 -5.61
CA GLY A 210 -8.31 29.46 -5.66
C GLY A 210 -6.99 29.27 -4.89
N ALA A 211 -6.00 30.08 -5.25
CA ALA A 211 -4.62 30.03 -4.75
C ALA A 211 -4.48 30.16 -3.21
N VAL A 212 -5.38 30.92 -2.58
CA VAL A 212 -5.36 31.25 -1.14
C VAL A 212 -6.74 30.96 -0.54
N GLU A 213 -6.79 30.49 0.71
CA GLU A 213 -8.05 30.31 1.44
C GLU A 213 -8.68 31.66 1.81
N PRO A 214 -10.01 31.83 1.74
CA PRO A 214 -10.68 33.00 2.28
C PRO A 214 -10.55 33.04 3.82
N GLY A 215 -9.73 33.96 4.33
CA GLY A 215 -9.49 34.19 5.76
C GLY A 215 -8.68 35.47 5.99
N PRO A 216 -8.56 35.99 7.24
CA PRO A 216 -7.81 37.21 7.51
C PRO A 216 -6.36 37.07 7.05
N THR A 217 -5.86 38.08 6.36
CA THR A 217 -4.62 38.14 5.56
C THR A 217 -3.31 38.12 6.35
N ASP A 218 -3.31 37.71 7.62
CA ASP A 218 -2.07 37.67 8.40
C ASP A 218 -1.45 36.26 8.38
N PRO A 219 -0.21 36.10 7.90
CA PRO A 219 0.55 34.89 8.19
C PRO A 219 0.67 34.77 9.72
N PRO A 220 0.41 33.59 10.32
CA PRO A 220 0.66 33.42 11.75
C PRO A 220 2.12 33.78 12.04
N PRO A 221 2.41 34.49 13.15
CA PRO A 221 3.78 34.68 13.57
C PRO A 221 4.44 33.30 13.70
N VAL A 222 5.63 33.16 13.10
CA VAL A 222 6.47 31.97 13.24
C VAL A 222 6.65 31.73 14.74
N PRO A 223 6.15 30.62 15.32
CA PRO A 223 6.34 30.38 16.74
C PRO A 223 7.85 30.28 17.01
N PRO A 224 8.36 30.89 18.10
CA PRO A 224 9.76 30.71 18.46
C PRO A 224 10.04 29.21 18.63
N GLU A 225 11.19 28.79 18.12
CA GLU A 225 11.66 27.40 18.17
C GLU A 225 11.49 26.83 19.59
N LYS A 226 10.57 25.88 19.75
CA LYS A 226 10.20 25.36 21.06
C LYS A 226 11.33 24.45 21.55
N LYS A 227 12.08 24.92 22.55
CA LYS A 227 13.14 24.14 23.23
C LYS A 227 12.55 22.79 23.70
N ARG A 228 13.13 21.70 23.20
CA ARG A 228 12.63 20.31 23.31
C ARG A 228 12.50 19.89 24.78
N ASP A 229 11.28 19.49 25.17
CA ASP A 229 10.90 19.05 26.52
C ASP A 229 11.56 17.69 26.87
N PRO A 230 11.95 17.40 28.14
CA PRO A 230 12.67 16.17 28.52
C PRO A 230 11.91 14.86 28.26
N GLY A 231 10.58 14.92 28.10
CA GLY A 231 9.74 13.78 27.73
C GLY A 231 9.94 13.26 26.30
N GLY A 232 10.65 14.01 25.45
CA GLY A 232 10.97 13.61 24.08
C GLY A 232 11.87 12.38 23.97
N ARG A 233 12.70 12.09 24.98
CA ARG A 233 13.57 10.91 24.96
C ARG A 233 12.78 9.62 25.12
N LEU A 234 11.84 9.54 26.07
CA LEU A 234 11.01 8.33 26.24
C LEU A 234 10.20 8.03 24.98
N VAL A 235 9.61 9.07 24.38
CA VAL A 235 8.85 8.95 23.12
C VAL A 235 9.74 8.49 21.97
N VAL A 236 10.98 8.99 21.84
CA VAL A 236 11.92 8.57 20.78
C VAL A 236 12.27 7.07 20.91
N HIS A 237 12.55 6.58 22.11
CA HIS A 237 12.92 5.18 22.31
C HIS A 237 11.73 4.23 22.14
N VAL A 238 10.54 4.59 22.64
CA VAL A 238 9.31 3.81 22.43
C VAL A 238 8.93 3.81 20.95
N THR A 239 9.07 4.94 20.25
CA THR A 239 8.81 5.05 18.81
C THR A 239 9.78 4.18 18.01
N ALA A 240 11.07 4.18 18.34
CA ALA A 240 12.07 3.31 17.71
C ALA A 240 11.78 1.81 17.90
N ILE A 241 11.34 1.40 19.10
CA ILE A 241 10.95 0.02 19.39
C ILE A 241 9.71 -0.39 18.59
N VAL A 242 8.69 0.46 18.52
CA VAL A 242 7.45 0.14 17.79
C VAL A 242 7.67 0.13 16.28
N LEU A 243 8.45 1.08 15.73
CA LEU A 243 8.89 1.06 14.33
C LEU A 243 9.69 -0.21 14.02
N GLY A 244 10.62 -0.57 14.89
CA GLY A 244 11.40 -1.80 14.75
C GLY A 244 10.51 -3.04 14.79
N ALA A 245 9.54 -3.14 15.70
CA ALA A 245 8.64 -4.29 15.79
C ALA A 245 7.74 -4.44 14.54
N LEU A 246 7.21 -3.34 14.00
CA LEU A 246 6.38 -3.36 12.79
C LEU A 246 7.20 -3.68 11.54
N MET A 247 8.41 -3.14 11.44
CA MET A 247 9.35 -3.41 10.37
C MET A 247 9.90 -4.85 10.43
N LEU A 248 10.02 -5.42 11.63
CA LEU A 248 10.33 -6.83 11.85
C LEU A 248 9.18 -7.72 11.32
N ALA A 249 7.93 -7.38 11.62
CA ALA A 249 6.76 -8.14 11.14
C ALA A 249 6.62 -8.07 9.60
N GLY A 250 6.76 -6.88 9.01
CA GLY A 250 6.73 -6.71 7.56
C GLY A 250 7.91 -7.40 6.86
N GLY A 251 9.11 -7.29 7.43
CA GLY A 251 10.30 -7.98 6.95
C GLY A 251 10.19 -9.51 7.05
N ALA A 252 9.61 -10.03 8.13
CA ALA A 252 9.32 -11.46 8.28
C ALA A 252 8.30 -11.95 7.26
N LEU A 253 7.19 -11.21 7.04
CA LEU A 253 6.20 -11.57 6.02
C LEU A 253 6.81 -11.59 4.61
N ALA A 254 7.60 -10.57 4.25
CA ALA A 254 8.30 -10.52 2.97
C ALA A 254 9.31 -11.66 2.83
N ALA A 255 10.07 -11.96 3.88
CA ALA A 255 11.02 -13.07 3.89
C ALA A 255 10.32 -14.43 3.75
N THR A 256 9.20 -14.65 4.45
CA THR A 256 8.38 -15.87 4.33
C THR A 256 7.78 -15.99 2.94
N GLY A 257 7.24 -14.91 2.37
CA GLY A 257 6.72 -14.90 0.99
C GLY A 257 7.81 -15.16 -0.05
N GLY A 258 8.98 -14.55 0.11
CA GLY A 258 10.14 -14.80 -0.75
C GLY A 258 10.65 -16.23 -0.65
N ALA A 259 10.73 -16.78 0.57
CA ALA A 259 11.09 -18.18 0.80
C ALA A 259 10.06 -19.15 0.19
N ALA A 260 8.77 -18.87 0.31
CA ALA A 260 7.71 -19.67 -0.31
C ALA A 260 7.80 -19.65 -1.85
N ALA A 261 8.02 -18.47 -2.46
CA ALA A 261 8.24 -18.34 -3.90
C ALA A 261 9.47 -19.13 -4.37
N LEU A 262 10.57 -19.09 -3.61
CA LEU A 262 11.78 -19.87 -3.90
C LEU A 262 11.58 -21.37 -3.67
N ALA A 263 10.80 -21.79 -2.68
CA ALA A 263 10.44 -23.18 -2.45
C ALA A 263 9.58 -23.72 -3.62
N MET A 264 8.62 -22.92 -4.09
CA MET A 264 7.81 -23.24 -5.27
C MET A 264 8.65 -23.28 -6.54
N HIS A 265 9.62 -22.38 -6.68
CA HIS A 265 10.60 -22.45 -7.76
C HIS A 265 11.51 -23.69 -7.64
N ALA A 266 11.82 -24.16 -6.43
CA ALA A 266 12.63 -25.35 -6.19
C ALA A 266 11.85 -26.66 -6.43
N SER A 267 10.52 -26.65 -6.29
CA SER A 267 9.66 -27.81 -6.58
C SER A 267 9.39 -28.03 -8.07
N ARG A 268 10.06 -27.26 -8.95
CA ARG A 268 9.91 -27.39 -10.40
C ARG A 268 10.49 -28.70 -10.94
N ASP A 269 9.92 -29.20 -12.02
CA ASP A 269 10.47 -30.33 -12.78
C ASP A 269 11.77 -29.97 -13.51
N ALA A 270 12.43 -30.97 -14.13
CA ALA A 270 13.66 -30.76 -14.91
C ALA A 270 13.49 -29.78 -16.09
N ASN A 271 12.25 -29.53 -16.52
CA ASN A 271 11.90 -28.62 -17.60
C ASN A 271 11.43 -27.25 -17.07
N GLY A 272 11.46 -27.01 -15.76
CA GLY A 272 11.10 -25.76 -15.11
C GLY A 272 9.60 -25.53 -14.89
N TYR A 273 8.76 -26.56 -14.95
CA TYR A 273 7.33 -26.45 -14.64
C TYR A 273 7.05 -26.71 -13.17
N VAL A 274 6.16 -25.91 -12.59
CA VAL A 274 5.55 -26.16 -11.28
C VAL A 274 4.21 -26.86 -11.50
N GLU A 275 4.09 -28.09 -11.01
CA GLU A 275 2.88 -28.92 -11.15
C GLU A 275 1.86 -28.58 -10.05
N ALA A 276 0.59 -28.48 -10.45
CA ALA A 276 -0.52 -28.39 -9.50
C ALA A 276 -1.04 -29.80 -9.16
N PRO A 277 -1.74 -29.97 -8.01
CA PRO A 277 -2.39 -31.23 -7.70
C PRO A 277 -3.34 -31.65 -8.82
N ALA A 278 -3.21 -32.91 -9.26
CA ALA A 278 -4.08 -33.48 -10.27
C ALA A 278 -5.47 -33.76 -9.68
N TRP A 279 -6.50 -33.72 -10.52
CA TRP A 279 -7.88 -33.95 -10.10
C TRP A 279 -8.64 -34.79 -11.11
N GLN A 280 -9.63 -35.53 -10.62
CA GLN A 280 -10.48 -36.34 -11.48
C GLN A 280 -11.60 -35.50 -12.10
N VAL A 281 -11.85 -35.78 -13.37
CA VAL A 281 -12.90 -35.20 -14.20
C VAL A 281 -13.72 -36.35 -14.77
N ALA A 282 -14.99 -36.41 -14.41
CA ALA A 282 -15.94 -37.36 -14.98
C ALA A 282 -17.19 -36.61 -15.44
N THR A 283 -17.57 -36.78 -16.70
CA THR A 283 -18.77 -36.16 -17.27
C THR A 283 -19.54 -37.13 -18.15
N SER A 284 -20.84 -36.90 -18.27
CA SER A 284 -21.72 -37.55 -19.24
C SER A 284 -21.90 -36.75 -20.54
N THR A 285 -21.29 -35.56 -20.64
CA THR A 285 -21.45 -34.64 -21.79
C THR A 285 -20.44 -34.93 -22.91
N ALA A 286 -20.56 -34.21 -24.04
CA ALA A 286 -19.68 -34.40 -25.20
C ALA A 286 -18.25 -33.88 -24.95
N ALA A 287 -18.10 -32.85 -24.11
CA ALA A 287 -16.83 -32.20 -23.85
C ALA A 287 -16.82 -31.55 -22.47
N VAL A 288 -15.62 -31.41 -21.91
CA VAL A 288 -15.33 -30.57 -20.75
C VAL A 288 -14.49 -29.39 -21.21
N THR A 289 -14.93 -28.17 -20.92
CA THR A 289 -14.21 -26.94 -21.23
C THR A 289 -13.63 -26.34 -19.96
N ALA A 290 -12.43 -25.78 -20.05
CA ALA A 290 -11.98 -24.82 -19.05
C ALA A 290 -12.69 -23.48 -19.27
N GLY A 291 -12.98 -22.77 -18.18
CA GLY A 291 -13.46 -21.40 -18.26
C GLY A 291 -12.58 -20.51 -19.12
N ARG A 292 -13.14 -19.40 -19.61
CA ARG A 292 -12.48 -18.49 -20.55
C ARG A 292 -11.14 -17.98 -19.99
N ILE A 293 -10.04 -18.31 -20.67
CA ILE A 293 -8.68 -17.90 -20.27
C ILE A 293 -8.30 -16.64 -21.04
N GLU A 294 -8.21 -15.51 -20.34
CA GLU A 294 -7.77 -14.24 -20.91
C GLU A 294 -6.24 -14.08 -20.76
N VAL A 295 -5.57 -13.92 -21.90
CA VAL A 295 -4.13 -13.67 -21.98
C VAL A 295 -3.94 -12.25 -22.53
N GLY A 296 -3.49 -11.31 -21.70
CA GLY A 296 -3.37 -9.89 -22.03
C GLY A 296 -2.06 -9.26 -21.53
N PRO A 297 -1.59 -8.17 -22.18
CA PRO A 297 -0.44 -7.41 -21.68
C PRO A 297 -0.89 -6.50 -20.53
N GLY A 298 -1.01 -7.06 -19.34
CA GLY A 298 -0.90 -6.29 -18.11
C GLY A 298 -2.06 -6.46 -17.15
N ASP A 299 -1.83 -7.29 -16.13
CA ASP A 299 -1.90 -6.82 -14.75
C ASP A 299 -1.17 -7.82 -13.84
N VAL A 300 -0.22 -7.34 -13.03
CA VAL A 300 0.52 -8.18 -12.07
C VAL A 300 -0.40 -8.63 -10.91
N PHE A 301 -1.60 -8.04 -10.82
CA PHE A 301 -2.59 -8.28 -9.76
C PHE A 301 -4.01 -8.61 -10.29
N GLY A 302 -4.16 -8.91 -11.58
CA GLY A 302 -5.43 -9.34 -12.19
C GLY A 302 -5.49 -10.84 -12.45
N GLN A 303 -6.69 -11.36 -12.74
CA GLN A 303 -6.96 -12.73 -13.23
C GLN A 303 -6.40 -12.98 -14.66
N GLU A 304 -5.56 -12.10 -15.19
CA GLU A 304 -4.86 -12.30 -16.46
C GLU A 304 -3.60 -13.13 -16.20
N MET A 305 -3.34 -14.15 -17.02
CA MET A 305 -2.10 -14.94 -16.98
C MET A 305 -0.89 -14.10 -17.45
N SER A 306 -0.54 -13.05 -16.72
CA SER A 306 0.66 -12.24 -16.98
C SER A 306 1.88 -12.91 -16.33
N GLY A 307 2.95 -13.13 -17.12
CA GLY A 307 4.18 -13.77 -16.65
C GLY A 307 4.21 -15.30 -16.70
N VAL A 308 3.23 -15.95 -17.34
CA VAL A 308 3.26 -17.40 -17.62
C VAL A 308 3.99 -17.65 -18.94
N ASP A 309 5.15 -18.29 -18.89
CA ASP A 309 5.99 -18.53 -20.08
C ASP A 309 5.50 -19.74 -20.89
N ALA A 310 4.97 -20.75 -20.18
CA ALA A 310 4.44 -21.96 -20.78
C ALA A 310 3.45 -22.65 -19.84
N VAL A 311 2.45 -23.29 -20.42
CA VAL A 311 1.46 -24.12 -19.75
C VAL A 311 1.62 -25.54 -20.28
N ARG A 312 1.58 -26.50 -19.38
CA ARG A 312 1.59 -27.92 -19.68
C ARG A 312 0.36 -28.55 -19.05
N ILE A 313 -0.39 -29.31 -19.83
CA ILE A 313 -1.55 -30.02 -19.35
C ILE A 313 -1.31 -31.51 -19.57
N THR A 314 -1.31 -32.26 -18.48
CA THR A 314 -1.20 -33.72 -18.51
C THR A 314 -2.56 -34.31 -18.19
N VAL A 315 -3.03 -35.24 -19.02
CA VAL A 315 -4.31 -35.92 -18.81
C VAL A 315 -4.05 -37.42 -18.81
N ALA A 316 -4.32 -38.07 -17.68
CA ALA A 316 -4.36 -39.53 -17.61
C ALA A 316 -5.76 -40.00 -17.95
N ASN A 317 -5.90 -40.84 -18.97
CA ASN A 317 -7.18 -41.41 -19.37
C ASN A 317 -7.52 -42.62 -18.50
N HIS A 318 -8.75 -42.67 -17.97
CA HIS A 318 -9.26 -43.81 -17.20
C HIS A 318 -10.32 -44.61 -17.95
N GLY A 319 -10.66 -44.21 -19.19
CA GLY A 319 -11.63 -44.90 -20.04
C GLY A 319 -10.97 -45.67 -21.19
N ASP A 320 -11.77 -46.49 -21.87
CA ASP A 320 -11.30 -47.35 -22.98
C ASP A 320 -11.19 -46.61 -24.32
N ALA A 321 -11.81 -45.44 -24.43
CA ALA A 321 -11.81 -44.66 -25.66
C ALA A 321 -10.69 -43.61 -25.67
N ALA A 322 -10.13 -43.35 -26.86
CA ALA A 322 -9.14 -42.30 -27.03
C ALA A 322 -9.72 -40.92 -26.68
N LEU A 323 -8.97 -40.14 -25.90
CA LEU A 323 -9.30 -38.76 -25.57
C LEU A 323 -8.59 -37.79 -26.52
N PHE A 324 -9.15 -36.60 -26.61
CA PHE A 324 -8.63 -35.46 -27.34
C PHE A 324 -8.49 -34.28 -26.35
N LEU A 325 -7.30 -33.70 -26.30
CA LEU A 325 -7.01 -32.49 -25.55
C LEU A 325 -6.57 -31.40 -26.52
N GLY A 326 -7.28 -30.27 -26.53
CA GLY A 326 -7.02 -29.17 -27.46
C GLY A 326 -7.12 -27.79 -26.82
N VAL A 327 -6.38 -26.84 -27.39
CA VAL A 327 -6.44 -25.41 -27.06
C VAL A 327 -6.86 -24.67 -28.32
N ALA A 328 -7.88 -23.82 -28.21
CA ALA A 328 -8.40 -23.03 -29.32
C ALA A 328 -8.95 -21.67 -28.85
N PRO A 329 -9.12 -20.69 -29.76
CA PRO A 329 -9.80 -19.44 -29.44
C PRO A 329 -11.22 -19.71 -28.94
N ALA A 330 -11.64 -19.02 -27.87
CA ALA A 330 -12.92 -19.28 -27.21
C ALA A 330 -14.11 -19.23 -28.19
N GLY A 331 -14.17 -18.22 -29.06
CA GLY A 331 -15.23 -18.09 -30.07
C GLY A 331 -15.23 -19.15 -31.17
N ALA A 332 -14.16 -19.94 -31.34
CA ALA A 332 -14.17 -21.10 -32.24
C ALA A 332 -14.77 -22.34 -31.55
N VAL A 333 -14.45 -22.53 -30.27
CA VAL A 333 -15.01 -23.61 -29.44
C VAL A 333 -16.51 -23.39 -29.20
N GLU A 334 -16.93 -22.16 -28.90
CA GLU A 334 -18.34 -21.80 -28.72
C GLU A 334 -19.18 -22.15 -29.96
N ARG A 335 -18.65 -21.88 -31.18
CA ARG A 335 -19.32 -22.27 -32.43
C ARG A 335 -19.34 -23.77 -32.69
N TRP A 336 -18.32 -24.49 -32.23
CA TRP A 336 -18.23 -25.94 -32.40
C TRP A 336 -19.17 -26.70 -31.44
N LEU A 337 -19.40 -26.16 -30.24
CA LEU A 337 -20.31 -26.71 -29.22
C LEU A 337 -21.71 -26.09 -29.26
N ASP A 338 -22.04 -25.31 -30.29
CA ASP A 338 -23.34 -24.63 -30.38
C ASP A 338 -24.50 -25.62 -30.31
N GLY A 339 -25.41 -25.39 -29.36
CA GLY A 339 -26.55 -26.28 -29.08
C GLY A 339 -26.23 -27.62 -28.40
N ILE A 340 -24.97 -27.90 -28.05
CA ILE A 340 -24.53 -29.14 -27.38
C ILE A 340 -24.20 -28.87 -25.90
N ALA A 341 -24.76 -29.70 -25.02
CA ALA A 341 -24.44 -29.64 -23.60
C ALA A 341 -22.99 -30.05 -23.36
N HIS A 342 -22.27 -29.22 -22.60
CA HIS A 342 -20.90 -29.45 -22.16
C HIS A 342 -20.73 -28.97 -20.72
N ASP A 343 -19.79 -29.56 -20.01
CA ASP A 343 -19.48 -29.18 -18.63
C ASP A 343 -18.30 -28.19 -18.63
N GLU A 344 -18.50 -27.01 -18.05
CA GLU A 344 -17.49 -25.97 -17.89
C GLU A 344 -16.90 -26.01 -16.48
N LEU A 345 -15.58 -26.08 -16.40
CA LEU A 345 -14.81 -26.01 -15.15
C LEU A 345 -14.42 -24.55 -14.90
N SER A 346 -15.09 -23.90 -13.94
CA SER A 346 -14.67 -22.59 -13.42
C SER A 346 -13.68 -22.78 -12.27
N ALA A 347 -12.45 -22.31 -12.44
CA ALA A 347 -11.45 -22.34 -11.37
C ALA A 347 -11.71 -21.21 -10.37
N VAL A 348 -12.47 -21.48 -9.31
CA VAL A 348 -12.52 -20.57 -8.14
C VAL A 348 -11.28 -20.88 -7.29
N TYR A 349 -10.27 -20.03 -7.38
CA TYR A 349 -9.17 -20.03 -6.41
C TYR A 349 -9.70 -19.47 -5.08
N GLY A 350 -10.12 -20.36 -4.19
CA GLY A 350 -10.56 -20.04 -2.84
C GLY A 350 -10.00 -21.07 -1.84
N PRO A 351 -9.94 -20.73 -0.53
CA PRO A 351 -9.41 -21.61 0.51
C PRO A 351 -10.20 -22.94 0.68
N ASP A 352 -11.38 -23.06 0.09
CA ASP A 352 -12.29 -24.19 0.27
C ASP A 352 -12.20 -25.30 -0.81
N ASP A 353 -11.26 -25.21 -1.76
CA ASP A 353 -11.03 -26.20 -2.85
C ASP A 353 -12.31 -26.66 -3.59
N SER A 354 -13.38 -25.85 -3.54
CA SER A 354 -14.67 -26.17 -4.14
C SER A 354 -14.70 -25.65 -5.58
N ARG A 355 -14.20 -26.48 -6.49
CA ARG A 355 -14.28 -26.22 -7.93
C ARG A 355 -15.70 -26.50 -8.41
N THR A 356 -16.40 -25.48 -8.88
CA THR A 356 -17.76 -25.61 -9.39
C THR A 356 -17.71 -26.06 -10.85
N VAL A 357 -18.41 -27.15 -11.15
CA VAL A 357 -18.71 -27.58 -12.52
C VAL A 357 -20.03 -26.92 -12.92
N HIS A 358 -20.01 -26.03 -13.91
CA HIS A 358 -21.22 -25.46 -14.47
C HIS A 358 -21.60 -26.23 -15.74
N ARG A 359 -22.80 -26.81 -15.78
CA ARG A 359 -23.28 -27.46 -16.99
C ARG A 359 -23.94 -26.44 -17.90
N THR A 360 -23.37 -26.22 -19.08
CA THR A 360 -23.98 -25.38 -20.10
C THR A 360 -25.23 -26.06 -20.66
N ALA A 361 -26.33 -25.32 -20.72
CA ALA A 361 -27.60 -25.82 -21.24
C ALA A 361 -27.49 -26.17 -22.73
N GLY A 362 -28.00 -27.33 -23.12
CA GLY A 362 -27.97 -27.81 -24.50
C GLY A 362 -28.44 -29.25 -24.63
N THR A 363 -28.34 -29.79 -25.83
CA THR A 363 -28.67 -31.19 -26.11
C THR A 363 -27.49 -32.08 -25.72
N VAL A 364 -27.71 -33.10 -24.89
CA VAL A 364 -26.69 -34.12 -24.62
C VAL A 364 -26.63 -35.06 -25.83
N GLY A 365 -25.58 -34.95 -26.63
CA GLY A 365 -25.42 -35.72 -27.87
C GLY A 365 -24.00 -35.62 -28.42
N PRO A 366 -23.65 -36.43 -29.43
CA PRO A 366 -22.31 -36.39 -30.02
C PRO A 366 -22.05 -35.05 -30.73
N VAL A 367 -20.80 -34.64 -30.72
CA VAL A 367 -20.29 -33.47 -31.45
C VAL A 367 -19.47 -33.94 -32.65
N VAL A 368 -19.26 -33.06 -33.64
CA VAL A 368 -18.31 -33.29 -34.72
C VAL A 368 -16.95 -33.65 -34.12
N ALA A 369 -16.39 -34.80 -34.54
CA ALA A 369 -15.16 -35.35 -33.97
C ALA A 369 -14.05 -34.27 -33.90
N PRO A 370 -13.49 -33.98 -32.71
CA PRO A 370 -12.53 -32.89 -32.54
C PRO A 370 -11.27 -33.08 -33.37
N THR A 371 -10.91 -34.32 -33.70
CA THR A 371 -9.80 -34.69 -34.60
C THR A 371 -9.97 -34.20 -36.03
N THR A 372 -11.21 -33.91 -36.46
CA THR A 372 -11.51 -33.41 -37.81
C THR A 372 -11.64 -31.88 -37.87
N ALA A 373 -11.71 -31.22 -36.71
CA ALA A 373 -11.83 -29.78 -36.61
C ALA A 373 -10.46 -29.10 -36.84
N GLY A 374 -10.39 -28.15 -37.78
CA GLY A 374 -9.14 -27.50 -38.17
C GLY A 374 -8.80 -26.19 -37.43
N PHE A 375 -9.53 -25.84 -36.36
CA PHE A 375 -9.39 -24.56 -35.66
C PHE A 375 -8.52 -24.64 -34.39
N TRP A 376 -7.96 -25.81 -34.06
CA TRP A 376 -7.11 -26.00 -32.90
C TRP A 376 -5.76 -25.31 -33.09
N TYR A 377 -5.35 -24.57 -32.07
CA TYR A 377 -4.01 -23.99 -32.02
C TYR A 377 -2.97 -25.06 -31.66
N ALA A 378 -3.30 -25.90 -30.69
CA ALA A 378 -2.50 -27.05 -30.30
C ALA A 378 -3.45 -28.17 -29.85
N SER A 379 -3.13 -29.42 -30.21
CA SER A 379 -3.94 -30.57 -29.83
C SER A 379 -3.13 -31.84 -29.75
N VAL A 380 -3.59 -32.78 -28.92
CA VAL A 380 -3.04 -34.13 -28.79
C VAL A 380 -4.18 -35.12 -28.63
N THR A 381 -3.97 -36.34 -29.11
CA THR A 381 -4.94 -37.44 -29.02
C THR A 381 -4.20 -38.69 -28.55
N GLY A 382 -4.81 -39.46 -27.66
CA GLY A 382 -4.18 -40.66 -27.11
C GLY A 382 -5.14 -41.51 -26.30
N THR A 383 -4.75 -42.76 -26.05
CA THR A 383 -5.52 -43.72 -25.24
C THR A 383 -5.06 -43.77 -23.79
N ASP A 384 -3.81 -43.42 -23.51
CA ASP A 384 -3.21 -43.55 -22.18
C ASP A 384 -3.04 -42.16 -21.54
N THR A 385 -1.81 -41.64 -21.50
CA THR A 385 -1.53 -40.29 -20.98
C THR A 385 -1.29 -39.32 -22.14
N LEU A 386 -2.03 -38.21 -22.12
CA LEU A 386 -1.89 -37.12 -23.07
C LEU A 386 -1.09 -35.98 -22.42
N ARG A 387 -0.16 -35.39 -23.17
CA ARG A 387 0.61 -34.23 -22.73
C ARG A 387 0.55 -33.15 -23.79
N LEU A 388 0.01 -32.00 -23.42
CA LEU A 388 -0.07 -30.82 -24.29
C LEU A 388 0.74 -29.68 -23.68
N ASP A 389 1.77 -29.24 -24.41
CA ASP A 389 2.55 -28.06 -24.07
C ASP A 389 2.08 -26.88 -24.94
N TRP A 390 1.72 -25.78 -24.29
CA TRP A 390 1.16 -24.59 -24.91
C TRP A 390 1.87 -23.33 -24.39
N THR A 391 2.29 -22.45 -25.30
CA THR A 391 2.79 -21.11 -24.97
C THR A 391 1.64 -20.11 -25.10
N PRO A 392 1.19 -19.47 -24.01
CA PRO A 392 0.12 -18.48 -24.05
C PRO A 392 0.49 -17.30 -24.95
N VAL A 393 -0.43 -16.93 -25.84
CA VAL A 393 -0.33 -15.73 -26.67
C VAL A 393 -1.55 -14.85 -26.41
N ALA A 394 -1.40 -13.54 -26.59
CA ALA A 394 -2.46 -12.59 -26.29
C ALA A 394 -3.77 -12.96 -27.01
N GLY A 395 -4.87 -13.01 -26.25
CA GLY A 395 -6.18 -13.40 -26.73
C GLY A 395 -6.99 -14.18 -25.70
N THR A 396 -8.15 -14.64 -26.15
CA THR A 396 -9.11 -15.38 -25.32
C THR A 396 -9.12 -16.85 -25.74
N TRP A 397 -8.72 -17.73 -24.83
CA TRP A 397 -8.48 -19.13 -25.10
C TRP A 397 -9.36 -20.04 -24.24
N THR A 398 -9.67 -21.21 -24.78
CA THR A 398 -10.38 -22.27 -24.07
C THR A 398 -9.62 -23.59 -24.27
N VAL A 399 -9.45 -24.33 -23.18
CA VAL A 399 -8.95 -25.71 -23.21
C VAL A 399 -10.16 -26.63 -23.28
N VAL A 400 -10.09 -27.63 -24.16
CA VAL A 400 -11.14 -28.63 -24.36
C VAL A 400 -10.58 -30.01 -24.12
N LEU A 401 -11.27 -30.78 -23.28
CA LEU A 401 -11.10 -32.22 -23.15
C LEU A 401 -12.37 -32.92 -23.66
N ALA A 402 -12.22 -33.77 -24.66
CA ALA A 402 -13.33 -34.49 -25.28
C ALA A 402 -12.89 -35.90 -25.68
N ARG A 403 -13.83 -36.75 -26.10
CA ARG A 403 -13.49 -38.00 -26.75
C ARG A 403 -13.05 -37.74 -28.19
N ALA A 404 -12.08 -38.50 -28.69
CA ALA A 404 -11.49 -38.29 -30.02
C ALA A 404 -12.48 -38.50 -31.18
N ASP A 405 -13.50 -39.31 -30.97
CA ASP A 405 -14.60 -39.62 -31.91
C ASP A 405 -15.79 -38.65 -31.80
N GLY A 406 -15.77 -37.72 -30.84
CA GLY A 406 -16.86 -36.75 -30.57
C GLY A 406 -18.06 -37.31 -29.80
N MET A 407 -18.00 -38.55 -29.31
CA MET A 407 -19.10 -39.17 -28.57
C MET A 407 -19.11 -38.77 -27.08
N THR A 408 -20.27 -38.89 -26.42
CA THR A 408 -20.51 -38.36 -25.06
C THR A 408 -19.98 -39.24 -23.94
N GLY A 409 -19.31 -38.64 -22.96
CA GLY A 409 -18.86 -39.27 -21.73
C GLY A 409 -17.34 -39.41 -21.67
N LEU A 410 -16.71 -38.97 -20.58
CA LEU A 410 -15.28 -39.20 -20.38
C LEU A 410 -14.96 -39.27 -18.89
N SER A 411 -13.87 -39.98 -18.59
CA SER A 411 -13.30 -40.09 -17.25
C SER A 411 -11.79 -39.96 -17.39
N ALA A 412 -11.22 -38.94 -16.75
CA ALA A 412 -9.80 -38.65 -16.83
C ALA A 412 -9.32 -37.94 -15.57
N GLU A 413 -8.03 -38.00 -15.32
CA GLU A 413 -7.35 -37.20 -14.31
C GLU A 413 -6.53 -36.10 -15.00
N VAL A 414 -6.74 -34.84 -14.61
CA VAL A 414 -6.13 -33.66 -15.23
C VAL A 414 -5.13 -33.04 -14.26
N GLY A 415 -3.88 -32.87 -14.70
CA GLY A 415 -2.80 -32.24 -13.96
C GLY A 415 -2.17 -31.09 -14.76
N PRO A 416 -2.50 -29.82 -14.45
CA PRO A 416 -1.88 -28.67 -15.08
C PRO A 416 -0.55 -28.35 -14.41
N ALA A 417 0.35 -27.78 -15.20
CA ALA A 417 1.64 -27.31 -14.77
C ALA A 417 2.00 -26.01 -15.50
N VAL A 418 2.69 -25.10 -14.81
CA VAL A 418 3.03 -23.78 -15.37
C VAL A 418 4.51 -23.47 -15.21
N ARG A 419 5.10 -22.78 -16.18
CA ARG A 419 6.46 -22.26 -16.12
C ARG A 419 6.41 -20.76 -15.83
N LEU A 420 7.08 -20.35 -14.75
CA LEU A 420 7.09 -18.98 -14.23
C LEU A 420 8.52 -18.49 -14.01
N SER A 421 9.10 -17.78 -14.98
CA SER A 421 10.48 -17.29 -14.90
C SER A 421 10.67 -16.17 -13.88
N PHE A 422 9.60 -15.46 -13.51
CA PHE A 422 9.68 -14.37 -12.54
C PHE A 422 9.77 -14.83 -11.08
N LEU A 423 9.46 -16.10 -10.77
CA LEU A 423 9.44 -16.59 -9.37
C LEU A 423 10.79 -16.44 -8.69
N GLN A 424 11.87 -16.74 -9.41
CA GLN A 424 13.22 -16.64 -8.87
C GLN A 424 13.61 -15.20 -8.54
N PRO A 425 13.56 -14.21 -9.47
CA PRO A 425 13.92 -12.84 -9.14
C PRO A 425 12.97 -12.20 -8.13
N LEU A 426 11.67 -12.53 -8.15
CA LEU A 426 10.72 -12.05 -7.15
C LEU A 426 11.03 -12.61 -5.75
N GLY A 427 11.24 -13.93 -5.67
CA GLY A 427 11.55 -14.63 -4.44
C GLY A 427 12.85 -14.14 -3.80
N THR A 428 13.91 -13.96 -4.61
CA THR A 428 15.18 -13.40 -4.12
C THR A 428 15.05 -11.95 -3.67
N ALA A 429 14.33 -11.10 -4.41
CA ALA A 429 14.11 -9.71 -4.04
C ALA A 429 13.32 -9.58 -2.73
N LEU A 430 12.23 -10.34 -2.58
CA LEU A 430 11.42 -10.37 -1.36
C LEU A 430 12.22 -10.89 -0.16
N LEU A 431 13.00 -11.96 -0.36
CA LEU A 431 13.83 -12.53 0.70
C LEU A 431 14.93 -11.56 1.14
N ALA A 432 15.69 -10.99 0.19
CA ALA A 432 16.75 -10.04 0.49
C ALA A 432 16.20 -8.76 1.14
N GLY A 433 15.11 -8.20 0.59
CA GLY A 433 14.44 -7.04 1.16
C GLY A 433 13.91 -7.31 2.57
N GLY A 434 13.30 -8.48 2.78
CA GLY A 434 12.81 -8.92 4.09
C GLY A 434 13.93 -9.04 5.12
N VAL A 435 15.06 -9.65 4.76
CA VAL A 435 16.24 -9.77 5.63
C VAL A 435 16.82 -8.40 5.99
N VAL A 436 16.97 -7.50 5.02
CA VAL A 436 17.45 -6.13 5.28
C VAL A 436 16.49 -5.39 6.22
N ALA A 437 15.18 -5.52 6.00
CA ALA A 437 14.17 -4.92 6.86
C ALA A 437 14.24 -5.47 8.30
N ILE A 438 14.42 -6.78 8.46
CA ILE A 438 14.63 -7.43 9.77
C ILE A 438 15.89 -6.90 10.45
N LEU A 439 17.02 -6.78 9.74
CA LEU A 439 18.27 -6.29 10.32
C LEU A 439 18.16 -4.84 10.81
N VAL A 440 17.54 -3.98 10.01
CA VAL A 440 17.29 -2.58 10.39
C VAL A 440 16.27 -2.50 11.54
N ALA A 441 15.24 -3.35 11.54
CA ALA A 441 14.31 -3.47 12.65
C ALA A 441 14.99 -3.87 13.97
N LEU A 442 15.86 -4.88 13.93
CA LEU A 442 16.64 -5.31 15.10
C LEU A 442 17.56 -4.19 15.60
N LEU A 443 18.19 -3.43 14.69
CA LEU A 443 18.99 -2.26 15.04
C LEU A 443 18.14 -1.17 15.73
N LEU A 444 16.95 -0.87 15.22
CA LEU A 444 16.04 0.10 15.82
C LEU A 444 15.54 -0.34 17.20
N ILE A 445 15.22 -1.61 17.37
CA ILE A 445 14.83 -2.19 18.68
C ILE A 445 16.01 -2.12 19.65
N TYR A 446 17.22 -2.46 19.20
CA TYR A 446 18.43 -2.41 20.03
C TYR A 446 18.77 -0.97 20.48
N LEU A 447 18.74 0.00 19.56
CA LEU A 447 18.99 1.40 19.86
C LEU A 447 17.89 2.00 20.75
N GLY A 448 16.63 1.60 20.54
CA GLY A 448 15.51 1.97 21.40
C GLY A 448 15.64 1.40 22.83
N GLY A 449 15.99 0.13 22.96
CA GLY A 449 16.13 -0.56 24.24
C GLY A 449 17.32 -0.08 25.08
N THR A 450 18.48 0.16 24.44
CA THR A 450 19.69 0.65 25.14
C THR A 450 19.50 2.06 25.71
N GLY A 451 18.71 2.91 25.07
CA GLY A 451 18.41 4.25 25.57
C GLY A 451 17.40 4.29 26.73
N LEU A 452 16.54 3.28 26.88
CA LEU A 452 15.68 3.10 28.06
C LEU A 452 16.50 2.62 29.29
N ALA A 453 17.43 1.69 29.07
CA ALA A 453 18.29 1.16 30.13
C ALA A 453 19.29 2.20 30.68
N GLY A 454 19.77 3.13 29.84
CA GLY A 454 20.67 4.21 30.25
C GLY A 454 20.01 5.34 31.05
N GLY A 455 18.69 5.54 30.90
CA GLY A 455 17.91 6.52 31.67
C GLY A 455 17.67 6.08 33.11
N ALA A 456 17.28 4.82 33.30
CA ALA A 456 16.96 4.27 34.62
C ALA A 456 18.14 4.26 35.61
N ARG A 457 19.39 4.27 35.12
CA ARG A 457 20.59 4.36 35.98
C ARG A 457 20.90 5.77 36.51
N ARG A 458 20.36 6.82 35.88
CA ARG A 458 20.63 8.22 36.28
C ARG A 458 19.60 8.79 37.26
N ASP A 459 18.40 8.21 37.33
CA ASP A 459 17.34 8.63 38.25
C ASP A 459 17.41 7.95 39.62
N ARG A 460 18.52 7.29 39.95
CA ARG A 460 18.77 6.84 41.32
C ARG A 460 19.03 8.09 42.17
N PRO A 461 18.22 8.38 43.21
CA PRO A 461 18.43 9.57 44.02
C PRO A 461 19.85 9.54 44.62
N PRO A 462 20.56 10.68 44.65
CA PRO A 462 21.83 10.74 45.37
C PRO A 462 21.57 10.31 46.81
N SER A 463 22.40 9.40 47.33
CA SER A 463 22.45 9.10 48.76
C SER A 463 22.51 10.43 49.52
N ALA A 464 21.64 10.56 50.54
CA ALA A 464 21.46 11.78 51.31
C ALA A 464 22.82 12.36 51.72
N PRO A 465 23.01 13.69 51.67
CA PRO A 465 24.23 14.30 52.17
C PRO A 465 24.39 13.94 53.64
N GLU A 466 25.57 13.43 54.01
CA GLU A 466 25.97 13.30 55.41
C GLU A 466 25.67 14.62 56.13
N GLY A 467 24.93 14.53 57.23
CA GLY A 467 24.64 15.67 58.08
C GLY A 467 25.94 16.35 58.54
N PRO A 468 25.87 17.62 58.96
CA PRO A 468 27.06 18.36 59.39
C PRO A 468 27.79 17.59 60.50
N PRO A 469 29.14 17.61 60.51
CA PRO A 469 29.93 16.84 61.46
C PRO A 469 29.53 17.20 62.88
N THR A 470 29.21 16.17 63.67
CA THR A 470 28.95 16.24 65.09
C THR A 470 30.07 17.03 65.76
N ALA A 471 29.72 18.09 66.47
CA ALA A 471 30.67 18.91 67.21
C ALA A 471 31.53 18.03 68.13
N GLU A 472 32.85 18.20 67.99
CA GLU A 472 33.86 17.62 68.87
C GLU A 472 33.61 18.07 70.32
N PRO A 473 33.63 17.15 71.31
CA PRO A 473 33.43 17.53 72.70
C PRO A 473 34.64 18.36 73.19
N PRO A 474 34.43 19.39 74.03
CA PRO A 474 35.51 20.28 74.44
C PRO A 474 36.50 19.55 75.36
N PRO A 475 37.81 19.87 75.29
CA PRO A 475 38.78 19.36 76.25
C PRO A 475 38.53 19.99 77.64
N PRO A 476 38.92 19.30 78.73
CA PRO A 476 38.69 19.80 80.08
C PRO A 476 39.48 21.10 80.30
N ALA A 477 38.77 22.16 80.72
CA ALA A 477 39.39 23.43 81.06
C ALA A 477 40.22 23.28 82.34
N ALA A 478 41.52 23.51 82.20
CA ALA A 478 42.44 23.71 83.29
C ALA A 478 42.17 25.06 83.98
N ASP A 479 42.23 25.01 85.30
CA ASP A 479 42.09 26.07 86.27
C ASP A 479 43.07 27.24 85.99
N SER A 480 42.57 28.47 85.92
CA SER A 480 43.35 29.66 86.29
C SER A 480 42.46 30.91 86.45
N ARG A 481 42.30 31.25 87.73
CA ARG A 481 42.00 32.59 88.25
C ARG A 481 42.76 33.69 87.50
N SER A 482 42.10 34.83 87.25
CA SER A 482 42.50 36.17 87.75
C SER A 482 41.98 37.33 86.89
N GLY A 483 41.54 38.41 87.55
CA GLY A 483 41.38 39.76 87.00
C GLY A 483 39.96 40.10 86.51
N GLU A 484 39.05 40.70 87.30
CA GLU A 484 39.08 42.12 87.75
C GLU A 484 39.07 43.06 86.51
N LYS A 485 38.10 43.96 86.21
CA LYS A 485 37.37 44.91 87.07
C LYS A 485 36.39 45.78 86.21
N VAL A 486 35.38 46.38 86.89
CA VAL A 486 34.61 47.63 86.57
C VAL A 486 33.68 47.61 85.34
N GLY A 487 32.42 48.05 85.37
CA GLY A 487 31.60 48.73 86.39
C GLY A 487 30.55 49.67 85.75
N ALA A 488 29.43 49.86 86.46
CA ALA A 488 28.33 50.85 86.31
C ALA A 488 27.42 50.68 85.07
N GLY A 489 26.08 50.66 85.15
CA GLY A 489 25.05 51.36 85.95
C GLY A 489 24.00 51.84 84.92
N SER A 490 22.68 51.96 85.09
CA SER A 490 21.75 52.11 86.22
C SER A 490 20.33 52.14 85.60
N GLY A 491 19.30 51.72 86.34
CA GLY A 491 17.88 51.84 85.98
C GLY A 491 17.00 50.98 86.87
#